data_AF-A0A6G0VN39-F1
#
_entry.id   AF-A0A6G0VN39-F1
#
_cell.length_a   1.000
_cell.length_b   1.000
_cell.length_c   1.000
_cell.angle_alpha   90.00
_cell.angle_beta   90.00
_cell.angle_gamma   90.00
#
_symmetry.space_group_name_H-M   'P 1'
#
loop_
_entity.id
_entity.type
_entity.pdbx_description
1 polymer ?
#
loop_
_entity_poly.entity_id
_entity_poly.type
_entity_poly.pdbx_seq_one_letter_code
_entity_poly.pdbx_strand_id
1 'polypeptide(L)'
;MSIVWFHFLQNQLKVVCDTKEINCRGIRNLVGKIKNRKNLNFLTTNILSLLNDLKNNNMYNENSFKKSTDLFYKIFLSYVGKWGCHFDQLKIFRWVQLINCST
;
A
#
# COMPACT_ATOMS: atom_id res chain seq x y z
N MET A 1 5.82 16.68 2.13
CA MET A 1 6.18 15.26 1.84
C MET A 1 5.44 14.25 2.72
N SER A 2 5.33 14.42 4.04
CA SER A 2 4.70 13.42 4.93
C SER A 2 3.21 13.15 4.63
N ILE A 3 2.42 14.17 4.29
CA ILE A 3 0.97 14.02 4.02
C ILE A 3 0.67 13.19 2.76
N VAL A 4 1.50 13.34 1.73
CA VAL A 4 1.37 12.57 0.47
C VAL A 4 1.70 11.11 0.72
N TRP A 5 2.73 10.85 1.52
CA TRP A 5 3.06 9.50 1.97
C TRP A 5 1.96 8.87 2.82
N PHE A 6 1.35 9.65 3.71
CA PHE A 6 0.23 9.20 4.52
C PHE A 6 -0.96 8.80 3.65
N HIS A 7 -1.40 9.65 2.72
CA HIS A 7 -2.49 9.32 1.80
C HIS A 7 -2.15 8.14 0.88
N PHE A 8 -0.90 8.07 0.42
CA PHE A 8 -0.42 6.92 -0.34
C PHE A 8 -0.56 5.63 0.49
N LEU A 9 -0.01 5.59 1.70
CA LEU A 9 -0.05 4.41 2.58
C LEU A 9 -1.48 4.02 2.94
N GLN A 10 -2.34 4.98 3.29
CA GLN A 10 -3.76 4.72 3.56
C GLN A 10 -4.44 4.06 2.36
N ASN A 11 -4.23 4.59 1.16
CA ASN A 11 -4.82 4.02 -0.05
C ASN A 11 -4.31 2.58 -0.29
N GLN A 12 -3.02 2.31 -0.06
CA GLN A 12 -2.47 0.95 -0.20
C GLN A 12 -3.04 -0.04 0.83
N LEU A 13 -3.10 0.39 2.09
CA LEU A 13 -3.59 -0.42 3.19
C LEU A 13 -5.09 -0.68 3.12
N LYS A 14 -5.86 0.15 2.39
CA LYS A 14 -7.27 -0.14 2.12
C LYS A 14 -7.48 -1.51 1.48
N VAL A 15 -6.56 -1.97 0.63
CA VAL A 15 -6.68 -3.30 0.00
C VAL A 15 -6.49 -4.45 1.00
N VAL A 16 -5.72 -4.21 2.07
CA VAL A 16 -5.58 -5.12 3.21
C VAL A 16 -6.90 -5.15 4.00
N CYS A 17 -7.49 -3.99 4.27
CA CYS A 17 -8.82 -3.87 4.89
C CYS A 17 -9.90 -4.63 4.12
N ASP A 18 -9.96 -4.45 2.80
CA ASP A 18 -10.96 -5.07 1.92
C ASP A 18 -10.78 -6.59 1.77
N THR A 19 -9.69 -7.17 2.29
CA THR A 19 -9.43 -8.60 2.23
C THR A 19 -10.05 -9.28 3.45
N LYS A 20 -11.32 -9.67 3.32
CA LYS A 20 -12.18 -10.21 4.39
C LYS A 20 -11.67 -11.50 5.04
N GLU A 21 -10.97 -12.34 4.29
CA GLU A 21 -10.37 -13.56 4.82
C GLU A 21 -8.86 -13.42 4.86
N ILE A 22 -8.28 -13.46 6.05
CA ILE A 22 -6.83 -13.54 6.23
C ILE A 22 -6.50 -15.01 6.51
N ASN A 23 -6.60 -15.84 5.47
CA ASN A 23 -6.12 -17.22 5.41
C ASN A 23 -5.12 -17.36 4.24
N CYS A 24 -4.55 -18.54 3.99
CA CYS A 24 -3.59 -18.73 2.89
C CYS A 24 -4.09 -18.24 1.52
N ARG A 25 -5.39 -18.45 1.22
CA ARG A 25 -6.02 -18.01 -0.03
C ARG A 25 -6.19 -16.49 -0.03
N GLY A 26 -6.57 -15.92 1.11
CA GLY A 26 -6.63 -14.50 1.38
C GLY A 26 -5.31 -13.77 1.14
N ILE A 27 -4.19 -14.31 1.62
CA ILE A 27 -2.85 -13.76 1.40
C ILE A 27 -2.50 -13.79 -0.09
N ARG A 28 -2.75 -14.91 -0.79
CA ARG A 28 -2.50 -14.98 -2.25
C ARG A 28 -3.34 -13.95 -3.00
N ASN A 29 -4.60 -13.79 -2.63
CA ASN A 29 -5.48 -12.77 -3.19
C ASN A 29 -4.97 -11.35 -2.88
N LEU A 30 -4.50 -11.09 -1.66
CA LEU A 30 -3.91 -9.81 -1.27
C LEU A 30 -2.65 -9.49 -2.09
N VAL A 31 -1.74 -10.46 -2.24
CA VAL A 31 -0.55 -10.35 -3.09
C VAL A 31 -0.93 -10.03 -4.53
N GLY A 32 -1.95 -10.72 -5.08
CA GLY A 32 -2.47 -10.45 -6.41
C GLY A 32 -3.02 -9.02 -6.56
N LYS A 33 -3.85 -8.57 -5.60
CA LYS A 33 -4.41 -7.21 -5.57
C LYS A 33 -3.32 -6.13 -5.50
N ILE A 34 -2.27 -6.34 -4.72
CA ILE A 34 -1.16 -5.39 -4.57
C ILE A 34 -0.29 -5.35 -5.84
N LYS A 35 -0.03 -6.49 -6.48
CA LYS A 35 0.65 -6.52 -7.79
C LYS A 35 -0.14 -5.77 -8.86
N ASN A 36 -1.46 -5.96 -8.90
CA ASN A 36 -2.32 -5.23 -9.83
C ASN A 36 -2.31 -3.72 -9.57
N ARG A 37 -2.32 -3.30 -8.30
CA ARG A 37 -2.20 -1.90 -7.90
C ARG A 37 -0.85 -1.28 -8.23
N LYS A 38 0.23 -2.05 -8.24
CA LYS A 38 1.53 -1.58 -8.73
C LYS A 38 1.49 -1.25 -10.23
N ASN A 39 0.79 -2.06 -11.02
CA ASN A 39 0.80 -1.97 -12.49
C ASN A 39 -0.24 -0.97 -13.05
N LEU A 40 -1.37 -0.79 -12.38
CA LEU A 40 -2.36 0.24 -12.73
C LEU A 40 -1.93 1.55 -12.07
N ASN A 41 -1.64 2.59 -12.87
CA ASN A 41 -1.23 3.93 -12.42
C ASN A 41 -2.01 4.41 -11.17
N PHE A 42 -1.43 4.12 -10.01
CA PHE A 42 -2.13 4.01 -8.73
C PHE A 42 -2.51 5.35 -8.09
N LEU A 43 -2.01 6.43 -8.65
CA LEU A 43 -2.14 7.75 -8.06
C LEU A 43 -3.57 8.23 -8.26
N THR A 44 -4.36 8.12 -7.21
CA THR A 44 -5.68 8.76 -7.13
C THR A 44 -5.55 10.24 -7.49
N THR A 45 -6.61 10.84 -8.01
CA THR A 45 -6.69 12.27 -8.32
C THR A 45 -6.20 13.16 -7.17
N ASN A 46 -6.51 12.82 -5.92
CA ASN A 46 -6.03 13.55 -4.74
C ASN A 46 -4.51 13.48 -4.56
N ILE A 47 -3.91 12.29 -4.71
CA ILE A 47 -2.46 12.14 -4.65
C ILE A 47 -1.80 12.86 -5.84
N LEU A 48 -2.38 12.78 -7.04
CA LEU A 48 -1.88 13.51 -8.22
C LEU A 48 -1.91 15.03 -8.00
N SER A 49 -3.00 15.57 -7.44
CA SER A 49 -3.09 17.00 -7.12
C SER A 49 -2.01 17.41 -6.13
N LEU A 50 -1.86 16.69 -5.02
CA LEU A 50 -0.83 16.96 -4.02
C LEU A 50 0.60 16.87 -4.59
N LEU A 51 0.86 15.90 -5.46
CA LEU A 51 2.16 15.76 -6.13
C LEU A 51 2.42 16.93 -7.08
N ASN A 52 1.40 17.39 -7.81
CA ASN A 52 1.49 18.57 -8.67
C ASN A 52 1.75 19.84 -7.86
N ASP A 53 1.06 20.04 -6.73
CA ASP A 53 1.28 21.18 -5.85
C ASP A 53 2.72 21.20 -5.31
N LEU A 54 3.24 20.04 -4.88
CA LEU A 54 4.62 19.96 -4.42
C LEU A 54 5.64 20.17 -5.54
N LYS A 55 5.34 19.72 -6.77
CA LYS A 55 6.17 19.94 -7.95
C LYS A 55 6.26 21.43 -8.28
N ASN A 56 5.12 22.12 -8.27
CA ASN A 56 5.03 23.56 -8.53
C ASN A 56 5.77 24.40 -7.48
N ASN A 57 5.90 23.88 -6.25
CA ASN A 57 6.66 24.51 -5.18
C ASN A 57 8.14 24.08 -5.12
N ASN A 58 8.66 23.35 -6.12
CA ASN A 58 10.03 22.78 -6.13
C ASN A 58 10.37 21.90 -4.90
N MET A 59 9.35 21.37 -4.21
CA MET A 59 9.51 20.52 -3.02
C MET A 59 9.47 19.03 -3.37
N TYR A 60 9.49 18.68 -4.65
CA TYR A 60 9.21 17.34 -5.15
C TYR A 60 9.91 16.99 -6.47
N ASN A 61 10.38 15.74 -6.55
CA ASN A 61 10.85 15.11 -7.78
C ASN A 61 10.08 13.81 -8.01
N GLU A 62 9.43 13.70 -9.16
CA GLU A 62 8.63 12.54 -9.54
C GLU A 62 9.41 11.22 -9.55
N ASN A 63 10.67 11.28 -9.97
CA ASN A 63 11.54 10.10 -9.99
C ASN A 63 11.85 9.60 -8.57
N SER A 64 12.01 10.50 -7.60
CA SER A 64 12.25 10.13 -6.21
C SER A 64 11.03 9.44 -5.58
N PHE A 65 9.83 9.93 -5.91
CA PHE A 65 8.60 9.31 -5.43
C PHE A 65 8.36 7.94 -6.06
N LYS A 66 8.51 7.81 -7.39
CA LYS A 66 8.44 6.51 -8.08
C LYS A 66 9.39 5.49 -7.47
N LYS A 67 10.67 5.84 -7.30
CA LYS A 67 11.67 4.97 -6.64
C LYS A 67 11.23 4.50 -5.25
N SER A 68 10.68 5.41 -4.46
CA SER A 68 10.24 5.10 -3.10
C SER A 68 8.98 4.20 -3.11
N THR A 69 8.03 4.44 -4.00
CA THR A 69 6.84 3.56 -4.14
C THR A 69 7.22 2.18 -4.66
N ASP A 70 8.19 2.08 -5.58
CA ASP A 70 8.72 0.80 -6.04
C ASP A 70 9.40 0.02 -4.93
N LEU A 71 10.19 0.70 -4.10
CA LEU A 71 10.83 0.12 -2.94
C LEU A 71 9.79 -0.38 -1.92
N PHE A 72 8.75 0.42 -1.65
CA PHE A 72 7.63 0.01 -0.79
C PHE A 72 7.01 -1.29 -1.29
N TYR A 73 6.62 -1.36 -2.58
CA TYR A 73 6.01 -2.57 -3.13
C TYR A 73 6.96 -3.77 -3.09
N LYS A 74 8.25 -3.56 -3.39
CA LYS A 74 9.26 -4.62 -3.33
C LYS A 74 9.37 -5.19 -1.92
N ILE A 75 9.48 -4.33 -0.90
CA ILE A 75 9.58 -4.74 0.50
C ILE A 75 8.28 -5.42 0.95
N PHE A 76 7.13 -4.80 0.69
CA PHE A 76 5.82 -5.32 1.10
C PHE A 76 5.57 -6.71 0.50
N LEU A 77 5.77 -6.87 -0.81
CA LEU A 77 5.58 -8.16 -1.49
C LEU A 77 6.59 -9.21 -1.01
N SER A 78 7.82 -8.81 -0.69
CA SER A 78 8.81 -9.72 -0.10
C SER A 78 8.38 -10.19 1.28
N TYR A 79 7.88 -9.29 2.12
CA TYR A 79 7.39 -9.60 3.46
C TYR A 79 6.18 -10.54 3.41
N VAL A 80 5.12 -10.12 2.72
CA VAL A 80 3.88 -10.91 2.61
C VAL A 80 4.09 -12.22 1.87
N GLY A 81 4.96 -12.24 0.85
CA GLY A 81 5.33 -13.46 0.14
C GLY A 81 6.06 -14.47 1.02
N LYS A 82 6.95 -14.01 1.91
CA LYS A 82 7.65 -14.87 2.88
C LYS A 82 6.77 -15.39 4.00
N TRP A 83 5.63 -14.74 4.27
CA TRP A 83 4.74 -15.17 5.35
C TRP A 83 4.06 -16.50 5.07
N GLY A 84 3.93 -16.89 3.79
CA GLY A 84 3.33 -18.17 3.43
C GLY A 84 1.95 -18.36 4.08
N CYS A 85 1.71 -19.53 4.66
CA CYS A 85 0.51 -19.83 5.47
C CYS A 85 0.71 -19.61 6.98
N HIS A 86 1.80 -18.98 7.42
CA HIS A 86 2.12 -18.90 8.85
C HIS A 86 1.16 -17.95 9.59
N PHE A 87 0.39 -18.55 10.49
CA PHE A 87 -0.76 -17.95 11.16
C PHE A 87 -0.40 -16.76 12.08
N ASP A 88 0.81 -16.71 12.64
CA ASP A 88 1.20 -15.64 13.56
C ASP A 88 1.44 -14.30 12.88
N GLN A 89 1.96 -14.31 11.65
CA GLN A 89 2.14 -13.08 10.87
C GLN A 89 0.79 -12.52 10.36
N LEU A 90 -0.24 -13.37 10.28
CA LEU A 90 -1.61 -12.96 9.95
C LEU A 90 -2.28 -12.16 11.07
N LYS A 91 -1.81 -12.30 12.32
CA LYS A 91 -2.30 -11.48 13.43
C LYS A 91 -1.98 -10.00 13.21
N ILE A 92 -0.83 -9.67 12.63
CA ILE A 92 -0.45 -8.28 12.31
C ILE A 92 -1.49 -7.64 11.38
N PHE A 93 -1.98 -8.39 10.38
CA PHE A 93 -3.02 -7.87 9.48
C PHE A 93 -4.38 -7.72 10.16
N ARG A 94 -4.73 -8.59 11.11
CA ARG A 94 -5.94 -8.38 11.93
C ARG A 94 -5.84 -7.11 12.76
N TRP A 95 -4.69 -6.79 13.35
CA TRP A 95 -4.47 -5.53 14.06
C TRP A 95 -4.62 -4.32 13.13
N VAL A 96 -4.07 -4.39 11.91
CA VAL A 96 -4.26 -3.33 10.90
C VAL A 96 -5.74 -3.19 10.50
N GLN A 97 -6.49 -4.29 10.40
CA GLN A 97 -7.92 -4.24 10.14
C GLN A 97 -8.70 -3.57 11.28
N LEU A 98 -8.34 -3.85 12.53
CA LEU A 98 -8.98 -3.26 13.71
C LEU A 98 -8.68 -1.76 13.87
N ILE A 99 -7.51 -1.31 13.43
CA ILE A 99 -7.07 0.09 13.60
C ILE A 99 -7.51 0.97 12.42
N ASN A 100 -7.51 0.45 11.18
CA ASN A 100 -7.75 1.26 9.97
C ASN A 100 -9.09 1.00 9.28
N CYS A 101 -9.84 -0.05 9.65
CA CYS A 101 -11.17 -0.29 9.11
C CYS A 101 -12.28 0.05 10.12
N SER A 102 -11.98 0.87 11.13
CA SER A 102 -13.03 1.58 11.87
C SER A 102 -13.81 2.43 10.88
N THR A 103 -15.11 2.20 10.86
CA THR A 103 -16.11 2.79 9.97
C THR A 103 -16.17 4.31 10.13
#